data_AF-A0A8X7UEW9-F1
#
_entry.id   AF-A0A8X7UEW9-F1
#
_cell.length_a   1.000
_cell.length_b   1.000
_cell.length_c   1.000
_cell.angle_alpha   90.00
_cell.angle_beta   90.00
_cell.angle_gamma   90.00
#
_symmetry.space_group_name_H-M   'P 1'
#
loop_
_entity.id
_entity.type
_entity.pdbx_description
1 polymer ?
#
loop_
_entity_poly.entity_id
_entity_poly.type
_entity_poly.pdbx_seq_one_letter_code
_entity_poly.pdbx_strand_id
1 'polypeptide(L)'
;MVIEIDASSTETQFILPRSLYTTGSRTLVTLKLQNALLVDVSETVSFPSLKTLTLISMKFPLDAFIRTLLSSCPVLEDLFVVKCGGDNVACLVVRVPSLKFLTVRTTAEVGYHQGLVLDVPSLEFLDIVDYTDGFCVVENTMHKVIEAHLDVTYSHPQQLLASLTSLVQLSLCLTTSMVMPSSLKLLYTSL
;
A
#
# COMPACT_ATOMS: atom_id res chain seq x y z
N MET A 1 -6.73 20.32 5.94
CA MET A 1 -8.05 19.85 5.46
C MET A 1 -8.00 18.33 5.39
N VAL A 2 -9.06 17.67 5.84
CA VAL A 2 -9.25 16.23 5.80
C VAL A 2 -10.49 15.96 4.95
N ILE A 3 -10.39 15.05 3.99
CA ILE A 3 -11.52 14.60 3.17
C ILE A 3 -11.64 13.09 3.32
N GLU A 4 -12.84 12.63 3.64
CA GLU A 4 -13.20 11.23 3.73
C GLU A 4 -14.41 10.98 2.84
N ILE A 5 -14.30 10.00 1.96
CA ILE A 5 -15.33 9.64 0.98
C ILE A 5 -15.52 8.14 1.08
N ASP A 6 -16.71 7.72 1.49
CA ASP A 6 -17.17 6.33 1.41
C ASP A 6 -18.33 6.25 0.42
N ALA A 7 -18.11 5.48 -0.65
CA ALA A 7 -19.09 5.25 -1.71
C ALA A 7 -19.82 3.91 -1.56
N SER A 8 -19.76 3.28 -0.38
CA SER A 8 -20.48 2.03 -0.07
C SER A 8 -22.00 2.16 -0.23
N SER A 9 -22.55 3.36 -0.05
CA SER A 9 -23.99 3.62 -0.08
C SER A 9 -24.57 3.88 -1.47
N THR A 10 -23.76 3.91 -2.52
CA THR A 10 -24.21 4.24 -3.88
C THR A 10 -24.13 3.02 -4.78
N GLU A 11 -25.23 2.69 -5.49
CA GLU A 11 -25.22 1.68 -6.56
C GLU A 11 -24.31 2.09 -7.74
N THR A 12 -23.96 3.37 -7.80
CA THR A 12 -23.08 3.96 -8.80
C THR A 12 -21.67 4.15 -8.25
N GLN A 13 -20.67 4.00 -9.12
CA GLN A 13 -19.28 4.29 -8.79
C GLN A 13 -19.11 5.78 -8.47
N PHE A 14 -18.62 6.11 -7.26
CA PHE A 14 -18.34 7.49 -6.89
C PHE A 14 -17.11 8.00 -7.64
N ILE A 15 -17.30 9.04 -8.46
CA ILE A 15 -16.25 9.69 -9.22
C ILE A 15 -15.68 10.82 -8.38
N LEU A 16 -14.39 10.75 -8.07
CA LEU A 16 -13.71 11.83 -7.36
C LEU A 16 -13.83 13.14 -8.19
N PRO A 17 -14.35 14.24 -7.62
CA PRO A 17 -14.48 15.50 -8.36
C PRO A 17 -13.11 16.03 -8.78
N ARG A 18 -12.96 16.37 -10.07
CA ARG A 18 -11.71 16.93 -10.64
C ARG A 18 -11.16 18.10 -9.83
N SER A 19 -12.04 18.96 -9.31
CA SER A 19 -11.65 20.11 -8.49
C SER A 19 -10.80 19.76 -7.26
N LEU A 20 -10.93 18.55 -6.72
CA LEU A 20 -10.13 18.12 -5.57
C LEU A 20 -8.67 17.83 -5.92
N TYR A 21 -8.35 17.56 -7.19
CA TYR A 21 -7.04 17.04 -7.60
C TYR A 21 -6.39 17.74 -8.80
N THR A 22 -7.12 18.51 -9.61
CA THR A 22 -6.54 19.22 -10.78
C THR A 22 -5.97 20.59 -10.45
N THR A 23 -6.35 21.21 -9.32
CA THR A 23 -5.88 22.55 -8.92
C THR A 23 -4.91 22.53 -7.73
N GLY A 24 -4.24 21.39 -7.52
CA GLY A 24 -3.17 21.27 -6.52
C GLY A 24 -3.59 21.76 -5.15
N SER A 25 -4.53 21.06 -4.49
CA SER A 25 -5.02 21.49 -3.18
C SER A 25 -3.88 21.54 -2.15
N ARG A 26 -3.39 22.75 -1.87
CA ARG A 26 -2.28 23.02 -0.92
C ARG A 26 -2.71 22.90 0.54
N THR A 27 -3.99 22.63 0.80
CA THR A 27 -4.54 22.52 2.15
C THR A 27 -5.02 21.11 2.47
N LEU A 28 -5.15 20.23 1.47
CA LEU A 28 -5.52 18.83 1.66
C LEU A 28 -4.31 18.07 2.23
N VAL A 29 -4.45 17.62 3.48
CA VAL A 29 -3.38 16.92 4.21
C VAL A 29 -3.71 15.44 4.34
N THR A 30 -5.00 15.10 4.42
CA THR A 30 -5.47 13.72 4.55
C THR A 30 -6.60 13.45 3.57
N LEU A 31 -6.49 12.38 2.81
CA LEU A 31 -7.50 11.91 1.86
C LEU A 31 -7.78 10.44 2.13
N LYS A 32 -9.04 10.11 2.43
CA LYS A 32 -9.50 8.73 2.58
C LYS A 32 -10.57 8.43 1.56
N LEU A 33 -10.34 7.41 0.76
CA LEU A 33 -11.23 6.95 -0.29
C LEU A 33 -11.58 5.50 -0.04
N GLN A 34 -12.88 5.21 -0.02
CA GLN A 34 -13.41 3.88 0.14
C GLN A 34 -14.50 3.63 -0.91
N ASN A 35 -14.42 2.47 -1.59
CA ASN A 35 -15.36 2.05 -2.64
C ASN A 35 -15.47 3.04 -3.82
N ALA A 36 -14.46 3.87 -4.04
CA ALA A 36 -14.50 4.93 -5.05
C ALA A 36 -13.84 4.51 -6.37
N LEU A 37 -14.25 5.18 -7.45
CA LEU A 37 -13.65 5.06 -8.78
C LEU A 37 -13.00 6.39 -9.15
N LEU A 38 -11.69 6.38 -9.41
CA LEU A 38 -11.06 7.54 -10.02
C LEU A 38 -11.07 7.39 -11.55
N VAL A 39 -11.92 8.13 -12.25
CA VAL A 39 -12.09 8.00 -13.71
C VAL A 39 -11.00 8.70 -14.52
N ASP A 40 -10.40 9.75 -13.98
CA ASP A 40 -9.58 10.65 -14.79
C ASP A 40 -8.42 11.28 -14.01
N VAL A 41 -7.31 10.56 -13.93
CA VAL A 41 -6.00 11.09 -13.54
C VAL A 41 -5.27 11.38 -14.84
N SER A 42 -5.54 12.55 -15.42
CA SER A 42 -4.67 13.14 -16.44
C SER A 42 -3.36 13.62 -15.78
N GLU A 43 -2.39 14.10 -16.58
CA GLU A 43 -1.11 14.68 -16.12
C GLU A 43 -1.25 15.87 -15.15
N THR A 44 -2.47 16.31 -14.83
CA THR A 44 -2.76 17.48 -13.99
C THR A 44 -3.05 17.15 -12.52
N VAL A 45 -3.00 15.87 -12.13
CA VAL A 45 -3.28 15.47 -10.75
C VAL A 45 -2.13 15.88 -9.84
N SER A 46 -2.47 16.60 -8.76
CA SER A 46 -1.48 17.08 -7.82
C SER A 46 -2.06 17.21 -6.42
N PHE A 47 -1.37 16.61 -5.46
CA PHE A 47 -1.67 16.66 -4.05
C PHE A 47 -0.42 17.11 -3.27
N PRO A 48 0.00 18.37 -3.43
CA PRO A 48 1.32 18.84 -3.00
C PRO A 48 1.49 18.90 -1.48
N SER A 49 0.40 18.83 -0.72
CA SER A 49 0.40 18.92 0.75
C SER A 49 -0.15 17.67 1.44
N LEU A 50 -0.46 16.63 0.66
CA LEU A 50 -1.06 15.41 1.16
C LEU A 50 -0.01 14.55 1.87
N LYS A 51 -0.24 14.34 3.17
CA LYS A 51 0.62 13.55 4.05
C LYS A 51 0.07 12.16 4.33
N THR A 52 -1.26 12.00 4.31
CA THR A 52 -1.92 10.73 4.61
C THR A 52 -2.90 10.37 3.51
N LEU A 53 -2.77 9.16 2.96
CA LEU A 53 -3.65 8.63 1.93
C LEU A 53 -4.16 7.25 2.34
N THR A 54 -5.48 7.10 2.37
CA THR A 54 -6.17 5.82 2.62
C THR A 54 -6.96 5.43 1.39
N LEU A 55 -6.76 4.21 0.90
CA LEU A 55 -7.41 3.64 -0.28
C LEU A 55 -7.99 2.27 0.08
N ILE A 56 -9.32 2.13 0.06
CA ILE A 56 -10.01 0.89 0.44
C ILE A 56 -10.95 0.49 -0.69
N SER A 57 -10.83 -0.75 -1.19
CA SER A 57 -11.70 -1.31 -2.23
C SER A 57 -11.81 -0.40 -3.47
N MET A 58 -10.66 0.02 -3.99
CA MET A 58 -10.59 1.02 -5.06
C MET A 58 -10.64 0.34 -6.44
N LYS A 59 -11.44 0.92 -7.33
CA LYS A 59 -11.42 0.55 -8.76
C LYS A 59 -10.70 1.63 -9.55
N PHE A 60 -9.77 1.20 -10.39
CA PHE A 60 -9.03 2.08 -11.28
C PHE A 60 -9.37 1.77 -12.74
N PRO A 61 -9.38 2.74 -13.65
CA PRO A 61 -9.57 2.46 -15.07
C PRO A 61 -8.44 1.60 -15.64
N LEU A 62 -7.22 1.79 -15.12
CA LEU A 62 -5.96 1.16 -15.55
C LEU A 62 -5.02 1.01 -14.35
N ASP A 63 -4.18 -0.01 -14.35
CA ASP A 63 -3.15 -0.23 -13.31
C ASP A 63 -2.13 0.91 -13.20
N ALA A 64 -1.87 1.62 -14.30
CA ALA A 64 -0.95 2.77 -14.30
C ALA A 64 -1.44 3.91 -13.40
N PHE A 65 -2.73 3.95 -13.11
CA PHE A 65 -3.38 5.08 -12.47
C PHE A 65 -2.99 5.26 -11.01
N ILE A 66 -2.90 4.16 -10.25
CA ILE A 66 -2.44 4.22 -8.86
C ILE A 66 -1.00 4.72 -8.77
N ARG A 67 -0.15 4.37 -9.75
CA ARG A 67 1.22 4.89 -9.84
C ARG A 67 1.22 6.40 -10.04
N THR A 68 0.40 6.91 -10.96
CA THR A 68 0.29 8.35 -11.22
C THR A 68 -0.27 9.09 -10.00
N LEU A 69 -1.25 8.51 -9.29
CA LEU A 69 -1.78 9.08 -8.05
C LEU A 69 -0.68 9.22 -6.99
N LEU A 70 0.08 8.14 -6.74
CA LEU A 70 1.15 8.15 -5.74
C LEU A 70 2.29 9.10 -6.11
N SER A 71 2.69 9.16 -7.40
CA SER A 71 3.70 10.12 -7.86
C SER A 71 3.25 11.58 -7.74
N SER A 72 1.95 11.82 -7.65
CA SER A 72 1.35 13.16 -7.51
C SER A 72 1.29 13.64 -6.04
N CYS A 73 1.78 12.85 -5.09
CA CYS A 73 1.77 13.12 -3.65
C CYS A 73 3.21 13.24 -3.10
N PRO A 74 3.96 14.31 -3.39
CA PRO A 74 5.40 14.39 -3.13
C PRO A 74 5.78 14.36 -1.64
N VAL A 75 4.87 14.74 -0.75
CA VAL A 75 5.08 14.81 0.71
C VAL A 75 4.30 13.75 1.49
N LEU A 76 3.89 12.68 0.82
CA LEU A 76 3.12 11.60 1.42
C LEU A 76 3.97 10.84 2.45
N GLU A 77 3.52 10.81 3.70
CA GLU A 77 4.21 10.19 4.83
C GLU A 77 3.54 8.87 5.25
N ASP A 78 2.23 8.72 5.04
CA ASP A 78 1.43 7.57 5.49
C ASP A 78 0.49 7.10 4.38
N LEU A 79 0.62 5.82 4.00
CA LEU A 79 -0.18 5.14 2.98
C LEU A 79 -0.82 3.88 3.56
N PHE A 80 -2.15 3.85 3.53
CA PHE A 80 -2.95 2.69 3.91
C PHE A 80 -3.76 2.18 2.73
N VAL A 81 -3.57 0.93 2.35
CA VAL A 81 -4.25 0.30 1.21
C VAL A 81 -4.91 -1.00 1.64
N VAL A 82 -6.20 -1.16 1.34
CA VAL A 82 -6.94 -2.42 1.49
C VAL A 82 -7.49 -2.83 0.13
N LYS A 83 -7.03 -3.98 -0.36
CA LYS A 83 -7.50 -4.60 -1.59
C LYS A 83 -8.67 -5.54 -1.29
N CYS A 84 -9.79 -5.33 -1.96
CA CYS A 84 -11.02 -6.09 -1.78
C CYS A 84 -11.37 -6.95 -3.00
N GLY A 85 -12.29 -7.89 -2.82
CA GLY A 85 -12.85 -8.68 -3.92
C GLY A 85 -13.42 -7.77 -5.02
N GLY A 86 -13.01 -8.01 -6.26
CA GLY A 86 -13.41 -7.18 -7.41
C GLY A 86 -12.56 -5.93 -7.65
N ASP A 87 -11.51 -5.69 -6.85
CA ASP A 87 -10.46 -4.74 -7.20
C ASP A 87 -9.69 -5.25 -8.43
N ASN A 88 -9.31 -4.32 -9.31
CA ASN A 88 -8.70 -4.67 -10.58
C ASN A 88 -7.18 -4.46 -10.63
N VAL A 89 -6.55 -4.08 -9.52
CA VAL A 89 -5.10 -3.84 -9.44
C VAL A 89 -4.37 -5.13 -9.15
N ALA A 90 -3.83 -5.76 -10.19
CA ALA A 90 -3.06 -7.00 -10.07
C ALA A 90 -1.69 -6.78 -9.41
N CYS A 91 -1.04 -5.64 -9.66
CA CYS A 91 0.28 -5.32 -9.13
C CYS A 91 0.33 -3.89 -8.58
N LEU A 92 0.44 -3.75 -7.26
CA LEU A 92 0.59 -2.46 -6.59
C LEU A 92 2.07 -2.06 -6.61
N VAL A 93 2.38 -0.88 -7.13
CA VAL A 93 3.75 -0.37 -7.12
C VAL A 93 3.82 0.96 -6.39
N VAL A 94 4.60 0.97 -5.32
CA VAL A 94 4.76 2.09 -4.40
C VAL A 94 6.17 2.63 -4.54
N ARG A 95 6.30 3.78 -5.23
CA ARG A 95 7.55 4.54 -5.34
C ARG A 95 7.37 5.93 -4.75
N VAL A 96 7.51 6.03 -3.43
CA VAL A 96 7.21 7.26 -2.69
C VAL A 96 8.37 7.54 -1.73
N PRO A 97 9.33 8.41 -2.11
CA PRO A 97 10.53 8.65 -1.32
C PRO A 97 10.30 9.27 0.07
N SER A 98 9.17 9.94 0.26
CA SER A 98 8.77 10.58 1.53
C SER A 98 8.02 9.67 2.49
N LEU A 99 7.63 8.47 2.04
CA LEU A 99 6.77 7.56 2.80
C LEU A 99 7.49 6.99 4.02
N LYS A 100 6.84 7.06 5.17
CA LYS A 100 7.32 6.55 6.47
C LYS A 100 6.51 5.37 6.98
N PHE A 101 5.21 5.38 6.75
CA PHE A 101 4.28 4.35 7.19
C PHE A 101 3.59 3.74 5.98
N LEU A 102 3.66 2.42 5.84
CA LEU A 102 2.98 1.67 4.79
C LEU A 102 2.20 0.52 5.41
N THR A 103 0.91 0.48 5.12
CA THR A 103 0.05 -0.67 5.40
C THR A 103 -0.61 -1.14 4.12
N VAL A 104 -0.46 -2.43 3.79
CA VAL A 104 -1.11 -3.08 2.65
C VAL A 104 -1.82 -4.32 3.14
N ARG A 105 -3.13 -4.40 2.93
CA ARG A 105 -3.94 -5.57 3.32
C ARG A 105 -4.76 -6.10 2.17
N THR A 106 -4.93 -7.41 2.07
CA THR A 106 -5.85 -8.05 1.15
C THR A 106 -6.97 -8.77 1.90
N THR A 107 -8.18 -8.74 1.35
CA THR A 107 -9.30 -9.54 1.86
C THR A 107 -9.30 -10.93 1.23
N ALA A 108 -10.00 -11.89 1.86
CA ALA A 108 -10.06 -13.28 1.38
C ALA A 108 -10.70 -13.44 -0.01
N GLU A 109 -11.40 -12.42 -0.52
CA GLU A 109 -12.08 -12.45 -1.82
C GLU A 109 -11.20 -11.95 -2.97
N VAL A 110 -9.97 -11.51 -2.69
CA VAL A 110 -9.02 -11.06 -3.72
C VAL A 110 -8.47 -12.27 -4.49
N GLY A 111 -8.34 -12.12 -5.81
CA GLY A 111 -7.76 -13.16 -6.66
C GLY A 111 -6.28 -13.44 -6.35
N TYR A 112 -5.82 -14.65 -6.68
CA TYR A 112 -4.46 -15.10 -6.43
C TYR A 112 -3.39 -14.35 -7.24
N HIS A 113 -2.13 -14.51 -6.82
CA HIS A 113 -0.91 -14.03 -7.48
C HIS A 113 -0.79 -12.51 -7.59
N GLN A 114 -1.20 -11.79 -6.54
CA GLN A 114 -1.03 -10.33 -6.52
C GLN A 114 0.45 -9.94 -6.38
N GLY A 115 0.82 -8.87 -7.06
CA GLY A 115 2.17 -8.30 -6.96
C GLY A 115 2.21 -7.06 -6.06
N LEU A 116 3.30 -6.95 -5.30
CA LEU A 116 3.69 -5.72 -4.62
C LEU A 116 5.12 -5.37 -5.01
N VAL A 117 5.37 -4.13 -5.43
CA VAL A 117 6.72 -3.61 -5.70
C VAL A 117 6.97 -2.36 -4.88
N LEU A 118 8.07 -2.34 -4.13
CA LEU A 118 8.40 -1.29 -3.18
C LEU A 118 9.74 -0.61 -3.55
N ASP A 119 9.69 0.71 -3.65
CA ASP A 119 10.85 1.62 -3.66
C ASP A 119 10.55 2.81 -2.73
N VAL A 120 10.78 2.59 -1.44
CA VAL A 120 10.35 3.46 -0.33
C VAL A 120 11.52 3.71 0.63
N PRO A 121 12.53 4.50 0.23
CA PRO A 121 13.80 4.66 0.98
C PRO A 121 13.66 5.33 2.36
N SER A 122 12.52 5.96 2.65
CA SER A 122 12.25 6.61 3.94
C SER A 122 11.36 5.80 4.88
N LEU A 123 10.99 4.57 4.50
CA LEU A 123 10.04 3.77 5.26
C LEU A 123 10.59 3.40 6.64
N GLU A 124 9.79 3.65 7.68
CA GLU A 124 10.10 3.38 9.08
C GLU A 124 9.26 2.21 9.62
N PHE A 125 8.03 2.07 9.13
CA PHE A 125 7.06 1.05 9.52
C PHE A 125 6.44 0.37 8.31
N LEU A 126 6.34 -0.97 8.37
CA LEU A 126 5.74 -1.80 7.33
C LEU A 126 4.70 -2.76 7.94
N ASP A 127 3.48 -2.77 7.43
CA ASP A 127 2.46 -3.77 7.75
C ASP A 127 1.90 -4.37 6.46
N ILE A 128 2.04 -5.68 6.29
CA ILE A 128 1.52 -6.43 5.16
C ILE A 128 0.71 -7.61 5.65
N VAL A 129 -0.56 -7.66 5.25
CA VAL A 129 -1.43 -8.83 5.40
C VAL A 129 -1.88 -9.26 4.02
N ASP A 130 -1.34 -10.36 3.50
CA ASP A 130 -1.61 -10.79 2.12
C ASP A 130 -1.63 -12.31 1.93
N TYR A 131 -2.83 -12.84 1.67
CA TYR A 131 -3.07 -14.27 1.52
C TYR A 131 -3.21 -14.74 0.06
N THR A 132 -2.79 -13.92 -0.90
CA THR A 132 -3.03 -14.19 -2.33
C THR A 132 -2.04 -15.15 -2.99
N ASP A 133 -1.09 -15.74 -2.25
CA ASP A 133 0.07 -16.49 -2.81
C ASP A 133 0.83 -15.65 -3.86
N GLY A 134 0.89 -14.35 -3.57
CA GLY A 134 1.52 -13.34 -4.38
C GLY A 134 3.02 -13.25 -4.15
N PHE A 135 3.58 -12.10 -4.53
CA PHE A 135 4.96 -11.77 -4.27
C PHE A 135 5.14 -10.31 -3.89
N CYS A 136 6.24 -10.04 -3.18
CA CYS A 136 6.71 -8.69 -2.92
C CYS A 136 8.15 -8.55 -3.39
N VAL A 137 8.39 -7.62 -4.31
CA VAL A 137 9.72 -7.22 -4.79
C VAL A 137 10.10 -5.89 -4.16
N VAL A 138 11.31 -5.83 -3.63
CA VAL A 138 11.88 -4.60 -3.06
C VAL A 138 13.03 -4.18 -3.97
N GLU A 139 12.89 -3.04 -4.64
CA GLU A 139 13.85 -2.57 -5.63
C GLU A 139 15.13 -2.03 -4.98
N ASN A 140 14.97 -1.34 -3.84
CA ASN A 140 16.06 -0.79 -3.03
C ASN A 140 15.90 -1.20 -1.57
N THR A 141 17.01 -1.55 -0.92
CA THR A 141 17.03 -1.98 0.48
C THR A 141 16.39 -0.95 1.41
N MET A 142 15.54 -1.42 2.31
CA MET A 142 14.81 -0.59 3.26
C MET A 142 15.61 -0.40 4.55
N HIS A 143 16.52 0.58 4.53
CA HIS A 143 17.49 0.82 5.61
C HIS A 143 16.93 1.52 6.86
N LYS A 144 15.68 1.96 6.84
CA LYS A 144 15.06 2.71 7.95
C LYS A 144 13.90 1.99 8.62
N VAL A 145 13.48 0.84 8.08
CA VAL A 145 12.36 0.10 8.65
C VAL A 145 12.80 -0.49 9.99
N ILE A 146 12.21 0.02 11.06
CA ILE A 146 12.48 -0.41 12.43
C ILE A 146 11.44 -1.43 12.91
N GLU A 147 10.23 -1.40 12.35
CA GLU A 147 9.14 -2.27 12.71
C GLU A 147 8.43 -2.80 11.47
N ALA A 148 8.25 -4.13 11.43
CA ALA A 148 7.54 -4.80 10.36
C ALA A 148 6.56 -5.84 10.91
N HIS A 149 5.37 -5.88 10.32
CA HIS A 149 4.35 -6.88 10.54
C HIS A 149 4.05 -7.55 9.21
N LEU A 150 4.31 -8.85 9.12
CA LEU A 150 4.16 -9.60 7.88
C LEU A 150 3.31 -10.83 8.16
N ASP A 151 2.08 -10.84 7.65
CA ASP A 151 1.18 -12.00 7.66
C ASP A 151 0.87 -12.36 6.21
N VAL A 152 1.72 -13.20 5.60
CA VAL A 152 1.72 -13.40 4.15
C VAL A 152 1.85 -14.86 3.74
N THR A 153 1.23 -15.21 2.61
CA THR A 153 1.37 -16.53 1.96
C THR A 153 2.32 -16.51 0.76
N TYR A 154 3.21 -15.52 0.65
CA TYR A 154 4.09 -15.34 -0.51
C TYR A 154 4.98 -16.54 -0.81
N SER A 155 5.19 -16.81 -2.10
CA SER A 155 6.01 -17.95 -2.53
C SER A 155 7.51 -17.74 -2.26
N HIS A 156 7.98 -16.49 -2.17
CA HIS A 156 9.39 -16.14 -1.94
C HIS A 156 9.59 -15.00 -0.90
N PRO A 157 9.18 -15.18 0.37
CA PRO A 157 9.22 -14.10 1.37
C PRO A 157 10.65 -13.70 1.76
N GLN A 158 11.65 -14.54 1.46
CA GLN A 158 13.06 -14.31 1.72
C GLN A 158 13.58 -12.99 1.11
N GLN A 159 13.09 -12.61 -0.08
CA GLN A 159 13.52 -11.37 -0.74
C GLN A 159 13.06 -10.12 0.02
N LEU A 160 11.80 -10.14 0.49
CA LEU A 160 11.27 -9.09 1.34
C LEU A 160 12.03 -9.03 2.67
N LEU A 161 12.22 -10.17 3.34
CA LEU A 161 12.94 -10.23 4.61
C LEU A 161 14.39 -9.73 4.49
N ALA A 162 15.09 -10.10 3.41
CA ALA A 162 16.48 -9.67 3.16
C ALA A 162 16.61 -8.16 2.97
N SER A 163 15.54 -7.46 2.57
CA SER A 163 15.55 -6.01 2.39
C SER A 163 15.42 -5.21 3.70
N LEU A 164 14.96 -5.84 4.79
CA LEU A 164 14.69 -5.21 6.08
C LEU A 164 15.95 -5.15 6.97
N THR A 165 16.96 -4.40 6.52
CA THR A 165 18.31 -4.44 7.12
C THR A 165 18.47 -3.81 8.51
N SER A 166 17.56 -2.91 8.92
CA SER A 166 17.63 -2.16 10.19
C SER A 166 16.53 -2.53 11.19
N LEU A 167 15.93 -3.71 10.99
CA LEU A 167 14.72 -4.11 11.69
C LEU A 167 14.99 -4.38 13.18
N VAL A 168 14.20 -3.73 14.05
CA VAL A 168 14.24 -3.92 15.51
C VAL A 168 13.12 -4.85 15.96
N GLN A 169 11.93 -4.69 15.39
CA GLN A 169 10.74 -5.46 15.72
C GLN A 169 10.18 -6.13 14.47
N LEU A 170 10.00 -7.45 14.53
CA LEU A 170 9.35 -8.23 13.48
C LEU A 170 8.23 -9.06 14.10
N SER A 171 7.01 -8.84 13.62
CA SER A 171 5.92 -9.81 13.72
C SER A 171 5.81 -10.54 12.40
N LEU A 172 5.85 -11.87 12.43
CA LEU A 172 5.87 -12.69 11.23
C LEU A 172 4.94 -13.90 11.38
N CYS A 173 3.93 -13.95 10.52
CA CYS A 173 3.09 -15.09 10.27
C CYS A 173 3.28 -15.52 8.81
N LEU A 174 3.78 -16.73 8.61
CA LEU A 174 3.92 -17.33 7.29
C LEU A 174 3.25 -18.69 7.31
N THR A 175 2.38 -18.93 6.33
CA THR A 175 1.85 -20.26 6.08
C THR A 175 2.92 -21.09 5.36
N THR A 176 3.72 -21.78 6.17
CA THR A 176 4.88 -22.68 5.91
C THR A 176 4.93 -23.37 4.53
N SER A 177 6.09 -23.53 3.89
CA SER A 177 7.23 -24.35 4.39
C SER A 177 8.61 -23.80 4.00
N MET A 178 9.29 -23.01 4.86
CA MET A 178 10.73 -22.73 4.71
C MET A 178 11.46 -22.41 6.02
N VAL A 179 12.75 -22.75 6.04
CA VAL A 179 13.74 -22.52 7.10
C VAL A 179 14.15 -21.05 7.14
N MET A 180 14.11 -20.45 8.33
CA MET A 180 14.46 -19.04 8.56
C MET A 180 15.97 -18.81 8.74
N PRO A 181 16.51 -17.65 8.33
CA PRO A 181 17.85 -17.21 8.73
C PRO A 181 17.95 -17.05 10.25
N SER A 182 19.06 -17.50 10.84
CA SER A 182 19.28 -17.57 12.29
C SER A 182 19.35 -16.24 13.04
N SER A 183 19.27 -15.10 12.33
CA SER A 183 19.33 -13.75 12.88
C SER A 183 17.98 -13.17 13.32
N LEU A 184 16.86 -13.81 13.00
CA LEU A 184 15.51 -13.32 13.32
C LEU A 184 14.96 -14.03 14.57
N LYS A 185 14.79 -13.26 15.66
CA LYS A 185 14.01 -13.72 16.84
C LYS A 185 12.52 -13.55 16.53
N LEU A 186 11.82 -14.66 16.32
CA LEU A 186 10.37 -14.68 16.17
C LEU A 186 9.70 -14.54 17.55
N LEU A 187 8.76 -13.61 17.68
CA LEU A 187 7.72 -13.69 18.70
C LEU A 187 6.56 -14.50 18.10
N TYR A 188 6.56 -15.81 18.34
CA TYR A 188 5.38 -16.64 18.08
C TYR A 188 4.32 -16.29 19.13
N THR A 189 3.30 -15.53 18.76
CA THR A 189 2.04 -15.53 19.51
C THR A 189 1.11 -16.53 18.84
N SER A 190 1.03 -17.72 19.42
CA SER A 190 -0.04 -18.68 19.13
C SER A 190 -1.36 -18.08 19.61
N LEU A 191 -2.38 -18.10 18.75
CA LEU A 191 -3.78 -18.04 19.18
C LEU A 191 -4.18 -19.35 19.86
#